data_AF-A0A3D8HXX0-F1
#
_entry.id   AF-A0A3D8HXX0-F1
#
_cell.length_a   1.000
_cell.length_b   1.000
_cell.length_c   1.000
_cell.angle_alpha   90.00
_cell.angle_beta   90.00
_cell.angle_gamma   90.00
#
_symmetry.space_group_name_H-M   'P 1'
#
loop_
_entity.id
_entity.type
_entity.pdbx_description
1 polymer ?
#
loop_
_entity_poly.entity_id
_entity_poly.type
_entity_poly.pdbx_seq_one_letter_code
_entity_poly.pdbx_strand_id
1 'polypeptide(L)'
;MQKFYKTRAFSTLYSVFLFIFITLTLSYLFAFSPVAPKAHIHAKTQLELYAKSMQNLALKCLQTLGLNECRLLEAQFEKGYFFTARINPLEDSLYMLDISGFVKNPVSANTQRITKRQILLKK
;
A
#
# COMPACT_ATOMS: atom_id res chain seq x y z
N MET A 1 26.18 -54.22 14.11
CA MET A 1 25.68 -53.20 13.14
C MET A 1 24.29 -52.62 13.46
N GLN A 2 23.37 -53.34 14.13
CA GLN A 2 22.01 -52.85 14.45
C GLN A 2 21.95 -51.57 15.33
N LYS A 3 22.88 -51.41 16.29
CA LYS A 3 22.92 -50.22 17.18
C LYS A 3 23.16 -48.91 16.42
N PHE A 4 24.02 -48.94 15.40
CA PHE A 4 24.34 -47.76 14.56
C PHE A 4 23.17 -47.32 13.67
N TYR A 5 22.34 -48.28 13.23
CA TYR A 5 21.17 -47.97 12.40
C TYR A 5 20.08 -47.28 13.23
N LYS A 6 19.89 -47.71 14.49
CA LYS A 6 18.96 -47.06 15.43
C LYS A 6 19.37 -45.62 15.77
N THR A 7 20.65 -45.35 16.01
CA THR A 7 21.14 -43.99 16.28
C THR A 7 21.03 -43.08 15.06
N ARG A 8 21.30 -43.58 13.85
CA ARG A 8 21.12 -42.79 12.61
C ARG A 8 19.65 -42.46 12.36
N ALA A 9 18.74 -43.45 12.46
CA ALA A 9 17.31 -43.21 12.30
C ALA A 9 16.76 -42.22 13.33
N PHE A 10 17.20 -42.31 14.59
CA PHE A 10 16.84 -41.36 15.64
C PHE A 10 17.38 -39.95 15.35
N SER A 11 18.63 -39.84 14.91
CA SER A 11 19.24 -38.55 14.54
C SER A 11 18.51 -37.90 13.36
N THR A 12 18.16 -38.67 12.33
CA THR A 12 17.44 -38.13 11.15
C THR A 12 16.05 -37.65 11.55
N LEU A 13 15.34 -38.42 12.36
CA LEU A 13 14.01 -38.05 12.86
C LEU A 13 14.09 -36.77 13.71
N TYR A 14 15.07 -36.68 14.62
CA TYR A 14 15.31 -35.49 15.41
C TYR A 14 15.63 -34.25 14.55
N SER A 15 16.48 -34.39 13.54
CA SER A 15 16.80 -33.30 12.61
C SER A 15 15.56 -32.80 11.86
N VAL A 16 14.67 -33.68 11.41
CA VAL A 16 13.43 -33.29 10.73
C VAL A 16 12.52 -32.50 11.67
N PHE A 17 12.31 -32.97 12.91
CA PHE A 17 11.53 -32.24 13.89
C PHE A 17 12.13 -30.88 14.23
N LEU A 18 13.46 -30.80 14.35
CA LEU A 18 14.17 -29.56 14.62
C LEU A 18 14.03 -28.57 13.46
N PHE A 19 14.11 -29.03 12.21
CA PHE A 19 13.83 -28.19 11.03
C PHE A 19 12.40 -27.67 11.01
N ILE A 20 11.42 -28.54 11.25
CA ILE A 20 10.00 -28.16 11.33
C ILE A 20 9.81 -27.12 12.44
N PHE A 21 10.39 -27.34 13.62
CA PHE A 21 10.30 -26.42 14.75
C PHE A 21 10.91 -25.05 14.42
N ILE A 22 12.09 -25.01 13.79
CA ILE A 22 12.74 -23.76 13.37
C ILE A 22 11.87 -23.02 12.35
N THR A 23 11.36 -23.71 11.33
CA THR A 23 10.50 -23.09 10.30
C THR A 23 9.21 -22.53 10.88
N LEU A 24 8.55 -23.24 11.79
CA LEU A 24 7.37 -22.75 12.51
C LEU A 24 7.70 -21.53 13.37
N THR A 25 8.80 -21.56 14.12
CA THR A 25 9.21 -20.46 15.00
C THR A 25 9.54 -19.20 14.19
N LEU A 26 10.30 -19.34 13.11
CA LEU A 26 10.58 -18.23 12.19
C LEU A 26 9.29 -17.67 11.58
N SER A 27 8.41 -18.54 11.07
CA SER A 27 7.14 -18.12 10.48
C SER A 27 6.26 -17.38 11.48
N TYR A 28 6.21 -17.85 12.73
CA TYR A 28 5.50 -17.18 13.82
C TYR A 28 6.10 -15.80 14.13
N LEU A 29 7.42 -15.70 14.25
CA LEU A 29 8.11 -14.43 14.51
C LEU A 29 7.88 -13.41 13.38
N PHE A 30 7.86 -13.84 12.12
CA PHE A 30 7.55 -12.96 10.98
C PHE A 30 6.08 -12.55 10.95
N ALA A 31 5.16 -13.49 11.20
CA ALA A 31 3.72 -13.24 11.17
C ALA A 31 3.27 -12.26 12.27
N PHE A 32 3.87 -12.36 13.47
CA PHE A 32 3.57 -11.50 14.61
C PHE A 32 4.57 -10.36 14.79
N SER A 33 5.41 -10.09 13.78
CA SER A 33 6.36 -8.98 13.85
C SER A 33 5.61 -7.67 14.09
N PRO A 34 5.96 -6.90 15.14
CA PRO A 34 5.30 -5.63 15.47
C PRO A 34 5.51 -4.55 14.39
N VAL A 35 6.35 -4.83 13.39
CA VAL A 35 6.65 -3.94 12.27
C VAL A 35 5.51 -3.92 11.24
N ALA A 36 4.83 -5.05 11.02
CA ALA A 36 3.74 -5.15 10.05
C ALA A 36 2.60 -4.14 10.30
N PRO A 37 2.00 -4.05 11.50
CA PRO A 37 0.93 -3.09 11.77
C PRO A 37 1.42 -1.64 11.68
N LYS A 38 2.66 -1.34 12.09
CA LYS A 38 3.23 0.01 11.98
C LYS A 38 3.43 0.43 10.54
N ALA A 39 3.89 -0.48 9.67
CA ALA A 39 4.02 -0.23 8.24
C ALA A 39 2.66 0.02 7.57
N HIS A 40 1.63 -0.70 8.01
CA HIS A 40 0.26 -0.48 7.55
C HIS A 40 -0.28 0.90 7.95
N ILE A 41 -0.11 1.30 9.22
CA ILE A 41 -0.53 2.62 9.71
C ILE A 41 0.23 3.73 8.96
N HIS A 42 1.55 3.62 8.85
CA HIS A 42 2.35 4.61 8.15
C HIS A 42 1.93 4.76 6.69
N ALA A 43 1.74 3.65 5.97
CA ALA A 43 1.31 3.69 4.57
C ALA A 43 -0.06 4.34 4.39
N LYS A 44 -1.01 4.05 5.29
CA LYS A 44 -2.32 4.70 5.29
C LYS A 44 -2.21 6.21 5.53
N THR A 45 -1.45 6.63 6.53
CA THR A 45 -1.25 8.06 6.83
C THR A 45 -0.60 8.79 5.64
N GLN A 46 0.40 8.18 5.00
CA GLN A 46 1.04 8.76 3.82
C GLN A 46 0.07 8.86 2.63
N LEU A 47 -0.76 7.83 2.40
CA LEU A 47 -1.80 7.89 1.38
C LEU A 47 -2.78 9.04 1.62
N GLU A 48 -3.18 9.30 2.87
CA GLU A 48 -4.07 10.40 3.20
C GLU A 48 -3.43 11.78 2.98
N LEU A 49 -2.14 11.93 3.33
CA LEU A 49 -1.38 13.15 3.09
C LEU A 49 -1.20 13.42 1.60
N TYR A 50 -0.78 12.42 0.82
CA TYR A 50 -0.62 12.56 -0.63
C TYR A 50 -1.95 12.79 -1.35
N ALA A 51 -3.06 12.20 -0.88
CA ALA A 51 -4.38 12.54 -1.40
C ALA A 51 -4.69 14.04 -1.23
N LYS A 52 -4.33 14.64 -0.08
CA LYS A 52 -4.50 16.07 0.17
C LYS A 52 -3.59 16.92 -0.73
N SER A 53 -2.34 16.49 -0.92
CA SER A 53 -1.42 17.14 -1.86
C SER A 53 -1.95 17.10 -3.30
N MET A 54 -2.52 15.96 -3.71
CA MET A 54 -3.12 15.78 -5.03
C MET A 54 -4.34 16.69 -5.23
N GLN A 55 -5.17 16.85 -4.18
CA GLN A 55 -6.27 17.81 -4.20
C GLN A 55 -5.78 19.24 -4.46
N ASN A 56 -4.74 19.68 -3.74
CA ASN A 56 -4.16 21.01 -3.94
C ASN A 56 -3.58 21.19 -5.33
N LEU A 57 -2.93 20.15 -5.86
CA LEU A 57 -2.39 20.15 -7.22
C LEU A 57 -3.51 20.23 -8.27
N ALA A 58 -4.60 19.49 -8.10
CA ALA A 58 -5.77 19.55 -8.97
C ALA A 58 -6.43 20.94 -8.97
N LEU A 59 -6.58 21.55 -7.79
CA LEU A 59 -7.10 22.91 -7.65
C LEU A 59 -6.19 23.93 -8.34
N LYS A 60 -4.88 23.83 -8.13
CA LYS A 60 -3.92 24.73 -8.76
C LYS A 60 -3.93 24.59 -10.28
N CYS A 61 -3.98 23.35 -10.78
CA CYS A 61 -4.10 23.07 -12.20
C CYS A 61 -5.35 23.73 -12.79
N LEU A 62 -6.51 23.52 -12.17
CA LEU A 62 -7.77 24.13 -12.62
C LEU A 62 -7.69 25.65 -12.69
N GLN A 63 -7.03 26.29 -11.73
CA GLN A 63 -6.85 27.74 -11.69
C GLN A 63 -5.92 28.25 -12.80
N THR A 64 -4.90 27.48 -13.18
CA THR A 64 -3.86 27.94 -14.12
C THR A 64 -4.11 27.55 -15.57
N LEU A 65 -4.62 26.35 -15.81
CA LEU A 65 -4.73 25.75 -17.16
C LEU A 65 -6.19 25.47 -17.56
N GLY A 66 -7.13 25.50 -16.60
CA GLY A 66 -8.54 25.20 -16.84
C GLY A 66 -8.85 23.70 -16.95
N LEU A 67 -10.12 23.38 -17.22
CA LEU A 67 -10.64 22.01 -17.13
C LEU A 67 -10.06 21.05 -18.18
N ASN A 68 -9.82 21.52 -19.41
CA ASN A 68 -9.42 20.66 -20.52
C ASN A 68 -8.08 19.98 -20.26
N GLU A 69 -7.10 20.73 -19.73
CA GLU A 69 -5.77 20.21 -19.42
C GLU A 69 -5.75 19.44 -18.10
N CYS A 70 -6.63 19.78 -17.15
CA CYS A 70 -6.61 19.23 -15.79
C CYS A 70 -7.58 18.07 -15.57
N ARG A 71 -8.21 17.56 -16.64
CA ARG A 71 -9.23 16.51 -16.55
C ARG A 71 -8.72 15.21 -15.94
N LEU A 72 -7.47 14.85 -16.23
CA LEU A 72 -6.78 13.70 -15.68
C LEU A 72 -5.37 14.11 -15.26
N LEU A 73 -5.05 13.91 -14.00
CA LEU A 73 -3.74 14.21 -13.43
C LEU A 73 -3.18 12.93 -12.82
N GLU A 74 -1.98 12.57 -13.21
CA GLU A 74 -1.27 11.40 -12.68
C GLU A 74 0.01 11.85 -12.02
N ALA A 75 0.25 11.35 -10.82
CA ALA A 75 1.43 11.68 -10.05
C ALA A 75 1.97 10.42 -9.37
N GLN A 76 3.28 10.23 -9.48
CA GLN A 76 4.01 9.26 -8.69
C GLN A 76 4.79 10.00 -7.61
N PHE A 77 4.44 9.74 -6.36
CA PHE A 77 5.18 10.23 -5.21
C PHE A 77 6.29 9.24 -4.83
N GLU A 78 7.15 9.67 -3.91
CA GLU A 78 8.27 8.88 -3.43
C GLU A 78 7.83 7.49 -2.96
N LYS A 79 8.75 6.51 -3.03
CA LYS A 79 8.55 5.15 -2.49
C LYS A 79 7.37 4.38 -3.12
N GLY A 80 7.03 4.70 -4.37
CA GLY A 80 6.08 3.92 -5.18
C GLY A 80 4.61 4.18 -4.85
N TYR A 81 4.28 5.38 -4.37
CA TYR A 81 2.90 5.81 -4.18
C TYR A 81 2.39 6.41 -5.49
N PHE A 82 1.34 5.80 -6.05
CA PHE A 82 0.74 6.24 -7.31
C PHE A 82 -0.60 6.88 -7.05
N PHE A 83 -0.85 8.03 -7.68
CA PHE A 83 -2.09 8.78 -7.57
C PHE A 83 -2.60 9.19 -8.95
N THR A 84 -3.91 9.14 -9.08
CA THR A 84 -4.66 9.63 -10.22
C THR A 84 -5.77 10.52 -9.68
N ALA A 85 -5.88 11.73 -10.20
CA ALA A 85 -7.00 12.63 -9.96
C ALA A 85 -7.76 12.84 -11.26
N ARG A 86 -9.08 12.69 -11.21
CA ARG A 86 -10.00 12.93 -12.33
C ARG A 86 -10.92 14.06 -11.97
N ILE A 87 -11.04 15.02 -12.88
CA ILE A 87 -11.92 16.17 -12.72
C ILE A 87 -13.01 16.06 -13.77
N ASN A 88 -14.25 15.92 -13.31
CA ASN A 88 -15.42 15.83 -14.17
C ASN A 88 -16.31 17.06 -13.93
N PRO A 89 -16.77 17.76 -14.99
CA PRO A 89 -17.81 18.76 -14.83
C PRO A 89 -19.11 18.10 -14.36
N LEU A 90 -19.77 18.71 -13.39
CA LEU A 90 -21.10 18.29 -12.91
C LEU A 90 -22.18 19.22 -13.45
N GLU A 91 -21.98 20.53 -13.27
CA GLU A 91 -22.84 21.63 -13.73
C GLU A 91 -21.94 22.84 -14.08
N ASP A 92 -22.52 23.92 -14.62
CA ASP A 92 -21.79 25.10 -15.14
C ASP A 92 -20.80 25.74 -14.14
N SER A 93 -21.02 25.53 -12.84
CA SER A 93 -20.20 26.06 -11.74
C SER A 93 -19.63 25.00 -10.79
N LEU A 94 -19.82 23.71 -11.08
CA LEU A 94 -19.44 22.60 -10.19
C LEU A 94 -18.55 21.58 -10.89
N TYR A 95 -17.44 21.24 -10.24
CA TYR A 95 -16.57 20.15 -10.66
C TYR A 95 -16.57 19.04 -9.60
N MET A 96 -16.54 17.79 -10.05
CA MET A 96 -16.29 16.62 -9.22
C MET A 96 -14.83 16.23 -9.35
N LEU A 97 -14.13 16.19 -8.22
CA LEU A 97 -12.75 15.74 -8.11
C LEU A 97 -12.73 14.33 -7.48
N ASP A 98 -12.30 13.36 -8.28
CA ASP A 98 -12.09 11.98 -7.88
C ASP A 98 -10.60 11.70 -7.77
N ILE A 99 -10.10 11.47 -6.56
CA ILE A 99 -8.71 11.13 -6.29
C ILE A 99 -8.65 9.65 -5.90
N SER A 100 -7.87 8.88 -6.64
CA SER A 100 -7.55 7.49 -6.32
C SER A 100 -6.04 7.35 -6.18
N GLY A 101 -5.59 6.62 -5.17
CA GLY A 101 -4.18 6.31 -5.01
C GLY A 101 -3.94 4.93 -4.44
N PHE A 102 -2.75 4.39 -4.68
CA PHE A 102 -2.36 3.09 -4.16
C PHE A 102 -0.87 2.99 -3.88
N VAL A 103 -0.53 2.09 -2.97
CA VAL A 103 0.85 1.70 -2.67
C VAL A 103 0.90 0.21 -2.35
N LYS A 104 1.92 -0.48 -2.83
CA LYS A 104 2.20 -1.86 -2.45
C LYS A 104 2.95 -1.86 -1.12
N ASN A 105 2.44 -2.58 -0.11
CA ASN A 105 3.12 -2.64 1.17
C ASN A 105 4.50 -3.34 0.98
N PRO A 106 5.62 -2.77 1.47
CA PRO A 106 6.91 -3.45 1.36
C PRO A 106 7.02 -4.71 2.24
N VAL A 107 6.18 -4.82 3.29
CA VAL A 107 6.22 -5.93 4.26
C VAL A 107 5.17 -7.00 3.95
N SER A 108 4.12 -6.68 3.18
CA SER A 108 3.07 -7.65 2.83
C SER A 108 2.72 -7.59 1.36
N ALA A 109 2.22 -8.69 0.79
CA ALA A 109 1.73 -8.71 -0.59
C ALA A 109 0.49 -7.82 -0.82
N ASN A 110 -0.04 -7.23 0.26
CA ASN A 110 -1.26 -6.42 0.22
C ASN A 110 -1.00 -5.05 -0.40
N THR A 111 -1.86 -4.67 -1.34
CA THR A 111 -1.91 -3.32 -1.89
C THR A 111 -2.88 -2.49 -1.07
N GLN A 112 -2.43 -1.34 -0.56
CA GLN A 112 -3.29 -0.38 0.10
C GLN A 112 -3.77 0.64 -0.91
N ARG A 113 -5.05 1.01 -0.81
CA ARG A 113 -5.71 1.94 -1.73
C ARG A 113 -6.48 2.99 -0.96
N ILE A 114 -6.54 4.18 -1.52
CA ILE A 114 -7.40 5.27 -1.04
C ILE A 114 -8.21 5.82 -2.21
N THR A 115 -9.46 6.17 -1.94
CA THR A 115 -10.31 6.88 -2.88
C THR A 115 -11.02 7.99 -2.14
N LYS A 116 -10.92 9.22 -2.64
CA LYS A 116 -11.61 10.39 -2.12
C LYS A 116 -12.35 11.06 -3.27
N ARG A 117 -13.61 11.40 -3.03
CA ARG A 117 -14.45 12.16 -3.94
C ARG A 117 -14.83 13.47 -3.26
N GLN A 118 -14.70 14.57 -3.98
CA GLN A 118 -15.01 15.90 -3.49
C GLN A 118 -15.71 16.70 -4.57
N ILE A 119 -16.60 17.61 -4.16
CA ILE A 119 -17.24 18.58 -5.05
C ILE A 119 -16.50 19.91 -4.86
N LEU A 120 -16.08 20.50 -5.97
CA LEU A 120 -15.37 21.77 -6.05
C LEU A 120 -16.29 22.82 -6.68
N LEU A 121 -16.33 24.00 -6.07
CA LEU A 121 -17.00 25.16 -6.61
C LEU A 121 -16.03 25.93 -7.52
N LYS A 122 -16.49 26.27 -8.72
CA LYS A 122 -15.80 27.20 -9.62
C LYS A 122 -15.86 28.60 -8.99
N LYS A 123 -14.78 29.01 -8.34
CA LYS A 123 -14.58 30.39 -7.88
C LYS A 123 -14.06 31.26 -9.00
#